data_AF-A0AAF5DPQ1-F1
#
_entry.id   AF-A0AAF5DPQ1-F1
#
_cell.length_a   1.000
_cell.length_b   1.000
_cell.length_c   1.000
_cell.angle_alpha   90.00
_cell.angle_beta   90.00
_cell.angle_gamma   90.00
#
_symmetry.space_group_name_H-M   'P 1'
#
loop_
_entity.id
_entity.type
_entity.pdbx_description
1 polymer ?
#
loop_
_entity_poly.entity_id
_entity_poly.type
_entity_poly.pdbx_seq_one_letter_code
_entity_poly.pdbx_strand_id
1 'polypeptide(L)'
;MRVNKKKNETTIYVKSINTKTLMSGKVNMASLYLLSKNLVLIKIHKTNNKYILKIFYKNVTDFDDVYKYDIVECLLPCLYNHLLKTEKEYISKKWKQECGIAKCYQLDRVM
;
A
#
# COMPACT_ATOMS: atom_id res chain seq x y z
N MET A 1 6.01 15.48 -7.84
CA MET A 1 5.38 16.78 -7.48
C MET A 1 4.89 16.72 -6.05
N ARG A 2 5.33 17.64 -5.17
CA ARG A 2 4.73 17.84 -3.84
C ARG A 2 3.62 18.87 -3.98
N VAL A 3 2.37 18.47 -3.82
CA VAL A 3 1.25 19.41 -3.68
C VAL A 3 1.02 19.60 -2.19
N ASN A 4 1.31 20.82 -1.71
CA ASN A 4 1.13 21.22 -0.32
C ASN A 4 0.06 22.31 -0.31
N LYS A 5 -1.20 21.95 -0.02
CA LYS A 5 -2.29 22.91 0.23
C LYS A 5 -2.87 22.62 1.61
N LYS A 6 -2.58 23.49 2.58
CA LYS A 6 -3.14 23.43 3.94
C LYS A 6 -4.39 24.32 4.06
N LYS A 7 -5.57 23.71 4.06
CA LYS A 7 -6.81 24.18 4.73
C LYS A 7 -7.81 23.00 4.78
N ASN A 8 -7.61 22.11 5.75
CA ASN A 8 -7.85 20.65 5.75
C ASN A 8 -6.72 19.89 5.06
N GLU A 9 -5.63 19.67 5.79
CA GLU A 9 -4.42 18.97 5.35
C GLU A 9 -4.71 17.52 4.96
N THR A 10 -5.13 17.31 3.72
CA THR A 10 -5.06 16.02 3.07
C THR A 10 -3.67 15.90 2.49
N THR A 11 -2.79 15.18 3.18
CA THR A 11 -1.46 14.86 2.65
C THR A 11 -1.59 13.74 1.63
N ILE A 12 -1.19 14.01 0.39
CA ILE A 12 -1.24 13.03 -0.71
C ILE A 12 0.18 12.54 -0.97
N TYR A 13 0.37 11.22 -0.89
CA TYR A 13 1.60 10.56 -1.29
C TYR A 13 1.37 9.85 -2.62
N VAL A 14 2.20 10.15 -3.61
CA VAL A 14 2.14 9.55 -4.94
C VAL A 14 3.44 8.81 -5.21
N LYS A 15 3.32 7.53 -5.56
CA LYS A 15 4.46 6.68 -5.95
C LYS A 15 4.13 5.98 -7.25
N SER A 16 4.95 6.21 -8.27
CA SER A 16 4.92 5.40 -9.50
C SER A 16 5.68 4.11 -9.23
N ILE A 17 5.06 2.98 -9.55
CA ILE A 17 5.64 1.65 -9.37
C ILE A 17 5.25 0.77 -10.55
N ASN A 18 6.04 -0.26 -10.82
CA ASN A 18 5.66 -1.27 -11.80
C ASN A 18 4.58 -2.21 -11.23
N THR A 19 3.90 -2.93 -12.12
CA THR A 19 2.82 -3.87 -11.76
C THR A 19 3.29 -4.98 -10.80
N LYS A 20 4.53 -5.47 -10.96
CA LYS A 20 5.13 -6.48 -10.06
C LYS A 20 5.29 -5.96 -8.63
N THR A 21 5.66 -4.69 -8.45
CA THR A 21 5.78 -4.06 -7.13
C THR A 21 4.42 -3.96 -6.44
N LEU A 22 3.35 -3.69 -7.20
CA LEU A 22 2.01 -3.67 -6.61
C LEU A 22 1.61 -5.05 -6.06
N MET A 23 1.92 -6.11 -6.81
CA MET A 23 1.67 -7.50 -6.40
C MET A 23 2.47 -7.90 -5.15
N SER A 24 3.72 -7.42 -5.03
CA SER A 24 4.57 -7.71 -3.85
C SER A 24 4.07 -7.09 -2.54
N GLY A 25 3.19 -6.09 -2.63
CA GLY A 25 2.52 -5.49 -1.47
C GLY A 25 1.56 -6.43 -0.75
N LYS A 26 1.25 -7.62 -1.33
CA LYS A 26 0.60 -8.76 -0.70
C LYS A 26 -0.54 -8.45 0.28
N VAL A 27 -1.37 -7.45 -0.02
CA VAL A 27 -2.71 -7.31 0.58
C VAL A 27 -3.70 -7.70 -0.49
N ASN A 28 -4.16 -8.96 -0.47
CA ASN A 28 -5.38 -9.51 -1.07
C ASN A 28 -6.05 -8.77 -2.25
N MET A 29 -5.24 -8.24 -3.17
CA MET A 29 -5.63 -7.71 -4.46
C MET A 29 -5.40 -8.79 -5.52
N ALA A 30 -5.61 -10.05 -5.13
CA ALA A 30 -5.34 -11.25 -5.91
C ALA A 30 -6.13 -11.31 -7.23
N SER A 31 -7.10 -10.42 -7.42
CA SER A 31 -7.94 -10.36 -8.62
C SER A 31 -7.73 -9.11 -9.46
N LEU A 32 -6.72 -8.29 -9.17
CA LEU A 32 -6.47 -7.10 -9.97
C LEU A 32 -5.86 -7.46 -11.32
N TYR A 33 -6.69 -7.43 -12.36
CA TYR A 33 -6.22 -7.29 -13.73
C TYR A 33 -5.49 -5.94 -13.83
N LEU A 34 -4.17 -6.00 -13.89
CA LEU A 34 -3.31 -4.82 -13.98
C LEU A 34 -3.14 -4.44 -15.44
N LEU A 35 -3.91 -3.45 -15.87
CA LEU A 35 -3.77 -2.83 -17.19
C LEU A 35 -2.61 -1.83 -17.22
N SER A 36 -2.28 -1.31 -18.40
CA SER A 36 -1.42 -0.13 -18.50
C SER A 36 -2.16 1.06 -17.86
N LYS A 37 -1.60 1.62 -16.78
CA LYS A 37 -2.11 2.78 -15.99
C LYS A 37 -3.16 2.46 -14.90
N ASN A 38 -2.84 1.56 -13.97
CA ASN A 38 -3.67 1.39 -12.76
C ASN A 38 -3.32 2.40 -11.67
N LEU A 39 -4.31 2.71 -10.83
CA LEU A 39 -4.14 3.51 -9.62
C LEU A 39 -4.66 2.73 -8.42
N VAL A 40 -3.82 2.61 -7.38
CA VAL A 40 -4.25 2.22 -6.04
C VAL A 40 -4.22 3.47 -5.16
N LEU A 41 -5.36 3.77 -4.53
CA LEU A 41 -5.51 4.90 -3.64
C LEU A 41 -5.78 4.39 -2.21
N ILE A 42 -4.86 4.68 -1.30
CA ILE A 42 -5.01 4.35 0.12
C ILE A 42 -5.41 5.63 0.85
N LYS A 43 -6.61 5.64 1.42
CA LYS A 43 -7.16 6.81 2.13
C LYS A 43 -7.30 6.52 3.60
N ILE A 44 -6.77 7.41 4.43
CA ILE A 44 -6.90 7.36 5.89
C ILE A 44 -7.81 8.50 6.31
N HIS A 45 -8.88 8.16 7.03
CA HIS A 45 -9.85 9.10 7.57
C HIS A 45 -9.73 9.14 9.08
N LYS A 46 -9.82 10.33 9.68
CA LYS A 46 -9.97 10.49 11.14
C LYS A 46 -11.44 10.75 11.47
N THR A 47 -12.06 9.89 12.26
CA THR A 47 -13.45 10.02 12.72
C THR A 47 -13.53 9.68 14.19
N ASN A 48 -14.06 10.57 15.04
CA ASN A 48 -14.19 10.37 16.48
C ASN A 48 -12.90 9.82 17.14
N ASN A 49 -11.76 10.45 16.83
CA ASN A 49 -10.42 10.05 17.29
C ASN A 49 -9.93 8.65 16.84
N LYS A 50 -10.66 7.99 15.95
CA LYS A 50 -10.25 6.72 15.32
C LYS A 50 -9.78 6.97 13.89
N TYR A 51 -8.76 6.24 13.47
CA TYR A 51 -8.27 6.26 12.09
C TYR A 51 -8.84 5.08 11.33
N ILE A 52 -9.56 5.35 10.24
CA ILE A 52 -10.20 4.37 9.38
C ILE A 52 -9.47 4.36 8.05
N LEU A 53 -9.03 3.18 7.61
CA LEU A 53 -8.34 2.98 6.36
C LEU A 53 -9.30 2.46 5.29
N LYS A 54 -9.22 3.00 4.08
CA LYS A 54 -9.99 2.58 2.90
C LYS A 54 -9.04 2.45 1.72
N ILE A 55 -9.17 1.38 0.95
CA ILE A 55 -8.41 1.17 -0.28
C ILE A 55 -9.36 1.29 -1.46
N PHE A 56 -8.94 2.03 -2.47
CA PHE A 56 -9.63 2.16 -3.74
C PHE A 56 -8.72 1.76 -4.89
N TYR A 57 -9.31 1.22 -5.93
CA TYR A 57 -8.63 0.78 -7.13
C TYR A 57 -9.31 1.33 -8.37
N LYS A 58 -8.51 1.78 -9.34
CA LYS A 58 -8.98 2.22 -10.65
C LYS A 58 -8.09 1.60 -11.73
N ASN A 59 -8.70 0.77 -12.58
CA ASN A 59 -8.07 0.16 -13.75
C ASN A 59 -8.71 0.57 -15.08
N VAL A 60 -9.92 1.16 -15.07
CA VAL A 60 -10.57 1.67 -16.28
C VAL A 60 -10.53 3.19 -16.25
N THR A 61 -10.03 3.80 -17.33
CA THR A 61 -9.88 5.25 -17.44
C THR A 61 -11.21 5.95 -17.69
N ASP A 62 -12.13 5.26 -18.36
CA ASP A 62 -13.30 5.88 -18.98
C ASP A 62 -14.54 5.88 -18.07
N PHE A 63 -14.44 5.24 -16.90
CA PHE A 63 -15.47 5.28 -15.86
C PHE A 63 -15.01 6.18 -14.71
N ASP A 64 -15.91 7.00 -14.18
CA ASP A 64 -15.61 7.86 -13.04
C ASP A 64 -15.42 7.06 -11.74
N ASP A 65 -16.16 5.95 -11.61
CA ASP A 65 -16.17 5.14 -10.41
C ASP A 65 -14.82 4.52 -10.06
N VAL A 66 -14.58 4.40 -8.76
CA VAL A 66 -13.42 3.72 -8.17
C VAL A 66 -13.90 2.51 -7.39
N TYR A 67 -13.26 1.36 -7.61
CA TYR A 67 -13.60 0.14 -6.89
C TYR A 67 -13.08 0.23 -5.46
N LYS A 68 -13.96 0.09 -4.48
CA LYS A 68 -13.56 -0.03 -3.07
C LYS A 68 -13.14 -1.46 -2.78
N TYR A 69 -11.96 -1.62 -2.19
CA TYR A 69 -11.46 -2.91 -1.71
C TYR A 69 -11.56 -2.98 -0.20
N ASP A 70 -12.04 -4.12 0.29
CA ASP A 70 -11.99 -4.47 1.70
C ASP A 70 -10.70 -5.23 1.99
N ILE A 71 -10.08 -4.91 3.12
CA ILE A 71 -8.83 -5.56 3.55
C ILE A 71 -9.22 -6.85 4.24
N VAL A 72 -8.80 -7.97 3.65
CA VAL A 72 -9.00 -9.29 4.23
C VAL A 72 -8.39 -9.33 5.63
N GLU A 73 -9.10 -9.97 6.56
CA GLU A 73 -8.76 -10.03 8.00
C GLU A 73 -8.82 -8.68 8.74
N CYS A 74 -9.32 -7.61 8.12
CA CYS A 74 -9.64 -6.38 8.83
C CYS A 74 -11.15 -6.26 9.08
N LEU A 75 -11.55 -6.10 10.35
CA LEU A 75 -12.94 -5.83 10.72
C LEU A 75 -13.43 -4.52 10.10
N LEU A 76 -14.62 -4.52 9.50
CA LEU A 76 -15.21 -3.32 8.89
C LEU A 76 -15.91 -2.43 9.95
N PRO A 77 -15.66 -1.11 9.96
CA PRO A 77 -14.69 -0.36 9.15
C PRO A 77 -13.25 -0.62 9.60
N CYS A 78 -12.32 -0.78 8.64
CA CYS A 78 -10.94 -1.15 8.94
C CYS A 78 -10.24 -0.07 9.77
N LEU A 79 -10.03 -0.37 11.05
CA LEU A 79 -9.31 0.50 11.97
C LEU A 79 -7.80 0.37 11.72
N TYR A 80 -7.13 1.51 11.58
CA TYR A 80 -5.68 1.57 11.35
C TYR A 80 -4.88 0.80 12.41
N ASN A 81 -5.29 0.89 13.69
CA ASN A 81 -4.63 0.17 14.79
C ASN A 81 -4.79 -1.35 14.68
N HIS A 82 -5.94 -1.82 14.17
CA HIS A 82 -6.17 -3.25 13.95
C HIS A 82 -5.27 -3.75 12.81
N LEU A 83 -5.26 -3.02 11.69
CA LEU A 83 -4.39 -3.32 10.56
C LEU A 83 -2.91 -3.39 10.97
N LEU A 84 -2.41 -2.42 11.73
CA LEU A 84 -1.03 -2.43 12.23
C LEU A 84 -0.72 -3.65 13.11
N LYS A 85 -1.71 -4.18 13.82
CA LYS A 85 -1.53 -5.36 14.66
C LYS A 85 -1.45 -6.62 13.80
N THR A 86 -2.33 -6.76 12.82
CA THR A 86 -2.34 -7.90 11.88
C THR A 86 -1.11 -7.90 10.98
N GLU A 87 -0.79 -6.76 10.36
CA GLU A 87 0.34 -6.61 9.43
C GLU A 87 1.70 -6.77 10.11
N LYS A 88 1.80 -6.52 11.42
CA LYS A 88 3.06 -6.66 12.17
C LYS A 88 3.65 -8.07 12.09
N GLU A 89 2.81 -9.09 11.87
CA GLU A 89 3.26 -10.47 11.73
C GLU A 89 3.85 -10.75 10.34
N TYR A 90 3.42 -10.01 9.32
CA TYR A 90 3.85 -10.19 7.93
C TYR A 90 4.98 -9.23 7.52
N ILE A 91 5.16 -8.12 8.25
CA ILE A 91 6.23 -7.16 7.98
C ILE A 91 7.54 -7.65 8.60
N SER A 92 8.44 -8.12 7.72
CA SER A 92 9.82 -8.46 8.06
C SER A 92 10.54 -7.32 8.78
N LYS A 93 11.05 -7.60 9.98
CA LYS A 93 11.89 -6.65 10.74
C LYS A 93 13.33 -6.64 10.25
N LYS A 94 13.77 -7.71 9.57
CA LYS A 94 15.16 -7.95 9.17
C LYS A 94 15.26 -8.32 7.69
N TRP A 95 14.54 -7.60 6.84
CA TRP A 95 14.38 -7.94 5.42
C TRP A 95 15.70 -8.16 4.68
N LYS A 96 16.77 -7.39 4.98
CA LYS A 96 18.09 -7.59 4.36
C LYS A 96 18.73 -8.95 4.68
N GLN A 97 18.48 -9.47 5.88
CA GLN A 97 18.99 -10.76 6.35
C GLN A 97 18.09 -11.89 5.85
N GLU A 98 16.78 -11.71 5.97
CA GLU A 98 15.76 -12.69 5.55
C GLU A 98 15.79 -12.92 4.02
N CYS A 99 16.01 -11.87 3.23
CA CYS A 99 16.18 -12.01 1.78
C CYS A 99 17.61 -12.39 1.36
N GLY A 100 18.56 -12.58 2.28
CA GLY A 100 19.94 -12.94 1.97
C GLY A 100 20.78 -11.83 1.29
N ILE A 101 20.22 -10.63 1.11
CA ILE A 101 20.84 -9.51 0.39
C ILE A 101 22.10 -9.01 1.11
N ALA A 102 22.19 -9.20 2.43
CA ALA A 102 23.41 -8.89 3.19
C ALA A 102 24.65 -9.63 2.67
N LYS A 103 24.49 -10.84 2.09
CA LYS A 103 25.60 -11.61 1.50
C LYS A 103 25.98 -11.09 0.11
N CYS A 104 25.04 -10.61 -0.69
CA CYS A 104 25.31 -10.09 -2.04
C CYS A 104 26.28 -8.90 -2.02
N TYR A 105 26.06 -7.93 -1.12
CA TYR A 105 26.96 -6.77 -0.99
C TYR A 105 28.36 -7.10 -0.43
N GLN A 106 28.56 -8.26 0.19
CA GLN A 106 29.88 -8.70 0.64
C GLN A 106 30.69 -9.35 -0.48
N LEU A 107 30.04 -9.96 -1.47
CA LEU A 107 30.69 -10.49 -2.67
C LEU A 107 31.13 -9.37 -3.63
N ASP A 108 30.36 -8.29 -3.72
CA ASP A 108 30.68 -7.14 -4.59
C ASP A 108 31.88 -6.30 -4.11
N ARG A 109 32.48 -6.60 -2.95
CA ARG A 109 33.75 -5.97 -2.49
C ARG A 109 34.99 -6.81 -2.74
N VAL A 110 34.84 -8.01 -3.32
CA VAL A 110 35.96 -8.94 -3.59
C VAL A 110 36.13 -9.19 -5.10
N MET A 111 35.59 -8.29 -5.94
CA MET A 111 35.95 -8.12 -7.36
C MET A 111 36.44 -6.70 -7.57
#